data_AF-A0A9W6I4F3-F1
#
_entry.id   AF-A0A9W6I4F3-F1
#
_cell.length_a   1.000
_cell.length_b   1.000
_cell.length_c   1.000
_cell.angle_alpha   90.00
_cell.angle_beta   90.00
_cell.angle_gamma   90.00
#
_symmetry.space_group_name_H-M   'P 1'
#
loop_
_entity.id
_entity.type
_entity.pdbx_description
1 polymer ?
#
loop_
_entity_poly.entity_id
_entity_poly.type
_entity_poly.pdbx_seq_one_letter_code
_entity_poly.pdbx_strand_id
1 'polypeptide(L)'
;MLPYAAYLRVYEPLTAFTPPERSSWAAYAEATDRPRRASALHAEHGEAVRRLLGVPPSPAPAQESPNAYLRRVENVLYICPWQSRLRSWLAFSRFRGATPARLMERFVPISVAEQTADDFDRFKRRGGSAALRTHIRTSTWHVPTSWFVPFDGNERWLVLDGEGGPDGTTTTRNLIYVTSMAHARRRTARALQIIRRQVGEVAVTAEVEEVARWLEEFHPHSLVELDYGGIVHLMGDDTLQDDQSVAEISTALTGLENGEEELAFAMYQRVILRWRSIQLLESAN
;
A
#
# COMPACT_ATOMS: atom_id res chain seq x y z
N MET A 1 7.93 17.49 0.21
CA MET A 1 7.87 16.50 -0.89
C MET A 1 7.44 15.19 -0.25
N LEU A 2 6.39 14.55 -0.77
CA LEU A 2 5.99 13.21 -0.32
C LEU A 2 6.98 12.15 -0.82
N PRO A 3 7.12 11.00 -0.15
CA PRO A 3 7.87 9.89 -0.71
C PRO A 3 7.19 9.42 -2.00
N TYR A 4 7.98 9.08 -3.02
CA TYR A 4 7.48 8.46 -4.25
C TYR A 4 7.11 6.99 -3.97
N ALA A 5 5.94 6.79 -3.37
CA ALA A 5 5.46 5.48 -2.95
C ALA A 5 3.99 5.28 -3.28
N ALA A 6 3.66 4.06 -3.67
CA ALA A 6 2.30 3.56 -3.79
C ALA A 6 1.94 2.69 -2.58
N TYR A 7 0.63 2.58 -2.35
CA TYR A 7 0.06 1.92 -1.19
C TYR A 7 -1.08 0.98 -1.61
N LEU A 8 -1.04 -0.25 -1.12
CA LEU A 8 -2.17 -1.16 -1.16
C LEU A 8 -2.77 -1.22 0.24
N ARG A 9 -4.00 -0.74 0.39
CA ARG A 9 -4.67 -0.55 1.68
C ARG A 9 -5.92 -1.42 1.80
N VAL A 10 -6.16 -1.96 2.98
CA VAL A 10 -7.42 -2.60 3.35
C VAL A 10 -8.14 -1.74 4.38
N TYR A 11 -9.40 -1.42 4.09
CA TYR A 11 -10.30 -0.73 5.00
C TYR A 11 -11.33 -1.72 5.54
N GLU A 12 -11.33 -1.96 6.84
CA GLU A 12 -12.24 -2.91 7.48
C GLU A 12 -13.47 -2.20 8.06
N PRO A 13 -14.66 -2.82 8.06
CA PRO A 13 -15.81 -2.29 8.77
C PRO A 13 -15.56 -2.30 10.29
N LEU A 14 -16.26 -1.44 11.03
CA LEU A 14 -16.21 -1.40 12.50
C LEU A 14 -16.43 -2.76 13.18
N THR A 15 -17.17 -3.67 12.54
CA THR A 15 -17.45 -5.01 13.05
C THR A 15 -16.21 -5.90 13.10
N ALA A 16 -15.17 -5.61 12.32
CA ALA A 16 -13.92 -6.37 12.30
C ALA A 16 -13.02 -6.10 13.52
N PHE A 17 -13.24 -4.99 14.22
CA PHE A 17 -12.43 -4.59 15.37
C PHE A 17 -13.02 -5.08 16.69
N THR A 18 -12.17 -5.24 17.70
CA THR A 18 -12.58 -5.58 19.06
C THR A 18 -13.49 -4.48 19.65
N PRO A 19 -14.34 -4.77 20.66
CA PRO A 19 -15.24 -3.76 21.21
C PRO A 19 -14.54 -2.46 21.69
N PRO A 20 -13.37 -2.50 22.36
CA PRO A 20 -12.64 -1.29 22.74
C PRO A 20 -12.14 -0.49 21.52
N GLU A 21 -11.58 -1.17 20.52
CA GLU A 21 -11.11 -0.54 19.29
C GLU A 21 -12.26 0.07 18.50
N ARG A 22 -13.41 -0.62 18.43
CA ARG A 22 -14.61 -0.14 17.77
C ARG A 22 -15.08 1.19 18.34
N SER A 23 -15.14 1.31 19.67
CA SER A 23 -15.51 2.56 20.35
C SER A 23 -14.49 3.67 20.08
N SER A 24 -13.19 3.35 20.10
CA SER A 24 -12.12 4.30 19.78
C SER A 24 -12.24 4.80 18.33
N TRP A 25 -12.44 3.90 17.37
CA TRP A 25 -12.57 4.26 15.95
C TRP A 25 -13.85 5.02 15.64
N ALA A 26 -14.96 4.70 16.31
CA ALA A 26 -16.18 5.48 16.20
C ALA A 26 -15.98 6.91 16.71
N ALA A 27 -15.34 7.09 17.88
CA ALA A 27 -15.02 8.41 18.40
C ALA A 27 -14.03 9.17 17.49
N TYR A 28 -12.98 8.50 17.01
CA TYR A 28 -12.02 9.07 16.06
C TYR A 28 -12.69 9.53 14.76
N ALA A 29 -13.70 8.81 14.26
CA ALA A 29 -14.39 9.20 13.02
C ALA A 29 -15.08 10.56 13.11
N GLU A 30 -15.60 10.89 14.30
CA GLU A 30 -16.29 12.15 14.63
C GLU A 30 -15.33 13.27 15.07
N ALA A 31 -14.06 12.95 15.38
CA ALA A 31 -13.06 13.94 15.76
C ALA A 31 -12.77 14.93 14.61
N THR A 32 -12.68 16.22 14.94
CA THR A 32 -12.47 17.32 13.98
C THR A 32 -11.00 17.60 13.68
N ASP A 33 -10.11 17.29 14.61
CA ASP A 33 -8.66 17.58 14.59
C ASP A 33 -7.80 16.49 13.91
N ARG A 34 -8.43 15.42 13.43
CA ARG A 34 -7.72 14.32 12.76
C ARG A 34 -7.21 14.71 11.35
N PRO A 35 -6.09 14.12 10.89
CA PRO A 35 -5.65 14.26 9.51
C PRO A 35 -6.73 13.83 8.51
N ARG A 36 -7.04 14.70 7.54
CA ARG A 36 -7.91 14.36 6.41
C ARG A 36 -7.10 13.59 5.38
N ARG A 37 -7.78 12.87 4.48
CA ARG A 37 -7.13 12.03 3.45
C ARG A 37 -6.06 12.79 2.66
N ALA A 38 -6.36 14.02 2.24
CA ALA A 38 -5.42 14.86 1.48
C ALA A 38 -4.13 15.20 2.24
N SER A 39 -4.20 15.34 3.57
CA SER A 39 -3.04 15.68 4.41
C SER A 39 -2.44 14.48 5.15
N ALA A 40 -3.08 13.30 5.11
CA ALA A 40 -2.70 12.13 5.88
C ALA A 40 -1.28 11.64 5.55
N LEU A 41 -0.95 11.50 4.26
CA LEU A 41 0.40 11.12 3.82
C LEU A 41 1.45 12.15 4.25
N HIS A 42 1.13 13.44 4.17
CA HIS A 42 2.02 14.51 4.60
C HIS A 42 2.26 14.49 6.11
N ALA A 43 1.21 14.24 6.90
CA ALA A 43 1.30 14.13 8.35
C ALA A 43 2.15 12.91 8.77
N GLU A 44 1.89 11.73 8.19
CA GLU A 44 2.67 10.51 8.45
C GLU A 44 4.14 10.70 8.06
N HIS A 45 4.41 11.27 6.88
CA HIS A 45 5.77 11.53 6.42
C HIS A 45 6.49 12.56 7.31
N GLY A 46 5.82 13.66 7.67
CA GLY A 46 6.40 14.68 8.54
C GLY A 46 6.74 14.15 9.93
N GLU A 47 5.91 13.26 10.49
CA GLU A 47 6.23 12.54 11.73
C GLU A 47 7.47 11.66 11.58
N ALA A 48 7.54 10.87 10.50
CA ALA A 48 8.69 10.01 10.24
C ALA A 48 10.00 10.81 10.06
N VAL A 49 9.98 11.88 9.27
CA VAL A 49 11.14 12.75 9.04
C VAL A 49 11.62 13.37 10.34
N ARG A 50 10.72 13.97 11.13
CA ARG A 50 11.08 14.58 12.42
C ARG A 50 11.78 13.58 13.35
N ARG A 51 11.29 12.35 13.37
CA ARG A 51 11.80 11.29 14.23
C ARG A 51 13.15 10.74 13.76
N LEU A 52 13.36 10.64 12.44
CA LEU A 52 14.62 10.19 11.84
C LEU A 52 15.71 11.26 11.88
N LEU A 53 15.34 12.54 11.85
CA LEU A 53 16.28 13.67 11.99
C LEU A 53 16.60 14.02 13.46
N GLY A 54 15.95 13.36 14.42
CA GLY A 54 16.23 13.53 15.85
C GLY A 54 17.64 13.05 16.23
N VAL A 55 18.15 13.54 17.37
CA VAL A 55 19.43 13.10 17.95
C VAL A 55 19.19 12.58 19.37
N PRO A 56 19.27 11.26 19.62
CA PRO A 56 19.49 10.19 18.63
C PRO A 56 18.28 9.99 17.68
N PRO A 57 18.48 9.41 16.49
CA PRO A 57 17.37 9.09 15.59
C PRO A 57 16.50 8.00 16.21
N SER A 58 15.19 8.03 15.96
CA SER A 58 14.28 6.98 16.43
C SER A 58 13.71 6.22 15.22
N PRO A 59 14.09 4.95 14.97
CA PRO A 59 13.64 4.23 13.78
C PRO A 59 12.15 3.87 13.79
N ALA A 60 11.55 3.72 14.96
CA ALA A 60 10.11 3.48 15.14
C ALA A 60 9.51 4.38 16.23
N PRO A 61 8.26 4.87 16.05
CA PRO A 61 7.53 5.58 17.08
C PRO A 61 7.47 4.83 18.42
N ALA A 62 7.46 5.57 19.54
CA ALA A 62 7.37 5.01 20.88
C ALA A 62 5.97 4.43 21.21
N GLN A 63 4.93 4.90 20.53
CA GLN A 63 3.54 4.46 20.66
C GLN A 63 2.94 4.26 19.27
N GLU A 64 1.87 3.45 19.18
CA GLU A 64 1.17 3.30 17.90
C GLU A 64 0.40 4.58 17.57
N SER A 65 0.32 4.91 16.28
CA SER A 65 -0.42 6.07 15.80
C SER A 65 -1.91 5.89 16.10
N PRO A 66 -2.58 6.91 16.67
CA PRO A 66 -4.03 6.88 16.84
C PRO A 66 -4.78 7.16 15.53
N ASN A 67 -4.07 7.40 14.42
CA ASN A 67 -4.66 7.81 13.17
C ASN A 67 -5.02 6.62 12.26
N ALA A 68 -6.06 6.84 11.48
CA ALA A 68 -6.53 5.92 10.45
C ALA A 68 -7.03 6.67 9.21
N TYR A 69 -6.91 6.05 8.05
CA TYR A 69 -7.66 6.44 6.86
C TYR A 69 -9.11 5.96 7.02
N LEU A 70 -10.06 6.83 6.72
CA LEU A 70 -11.48 6.53 6.82
C LEU A 70 -12.14 6.60 5.45
N ARG A 71 -13.10 5.72 5.22
CA ARG A 71 -13.97 5.75 4.04
C ARG A 71 -15.40 5.47 4.47
N ARG A 72 -16.35 6.22 3.92
CA ARG A 72 -17.77 5.94 4.06
C ARG A 72 -18.32 5.53 2.70
N VAL A 73 -18.98 4.38 2.64
CA VAL A 73 -19.73 3.93 1.47
C VAL A 73 -21.14 3.65 1.98
N GLU A 74 -22.11 4.36 1.43
CA GLU A 74 -23.48 4.42 1.95
C GLU A 74 -23.46 4.79 3.45
N ASN A 75 -23.93 3.89 4.32
CA ASN A 75 -23.98 4.08 5.77
C ASN A 75 -22.90 3.29 6.54
N VAL A 76 -21.95 2.65 5.84
CA VAL A 76 -20.90 1.85 6.49
C VAL A 76 -19.60 2.65 6.57
N LEU A 77 -19.06 2.75 7.79
CA LEU A 77 -17.73 3.30 8.04
C LEU A 77 -16.67 2.21 7.94
N TYR A 78 -15.68 2.46 7.10
CA TYR A 78 -14.50 1.62 6.91
C TYR A 78 -13.24 2.32 7.41
N ILE A 79 -12.38 1.56 8.07
CA ILE A 79 -11.20 2.05 8.79
C ILE A 79 -9.96 1.30 8.31
N CYS A 80 -8.92 2.05 7.95
CA CYS A 80 -7.59 1.52 7.67
C CYS A 80 -6.59 2.20 8.63
N PRO A 81 -6.25 1.56 9.75
CA PRO A 81 -5.29 2.10 10.72
C PRO A 81 -3.92 2.34 10.08
N TRP A 82 -3.25 3.43 10.42
CA TRP A 82 -1.94 3.75 9.83
C TRP A 82 -0.87 2.72 10.17
N GLN A 83 -0.93 2.17 11.39
CA GLN A 83 0.03 1.21 11.94
C GLN A 83 1.48 1.66 11.74
N SER A 84 1.73 2.96 11.90
CA SER A 84 3.03 3.59 11.60
C SER A 84 4.13 2.98 12.47
N ARG A 85 3.83 2.52 13.69
CA ARG A 85 4.82 1.84 14.53
C ARG A 85 5.20 0.47 14.01
N LEU A 86 4.22 -0.39 13.75
CA LEU A 86 4.46 -1.72 13.16
C LEU A 86 5.17 -1.62 11.81
N ARG A 87 4.70 -0.75 10.92
CA ARG A 87 5.30 -0.53 9.60
C ARG A 87 6.72 0.01 9.70
N SER A 88 7.01 0.87 10.68
CA SER A 88 8.38 1.35 10.94
C SER A 88 9.31 0.23 11.42
N TRP A 89 8.86 -0.66 12.32
CA TRP A 89 9.66 -1.82 12.74
C TRP A 89 9.96 -2.76 11.58
N LEU A 90 8.96 -3.08 10.76
CA LEU A 90 9.14 -3.93 9.58
C LEU A 90 10.10 -3.30 8.57
N ALA A 91 9.97 -2.01 8.30
CA ALA A 91 10.87 -1.27 7.42
C ALA A 91 12.30 -1.24 7.97
N PHE A 92 12.47 -0.95 9.27
CA PHE A 92 13.78 -0.92 9.91
C PHE A 92 14.44 -2.31 9.93
N SER A 93 13.68 -3.37 10.17
CA SER A 93 14.20 -4.75 10.11
C SER A 93 14.70 -5.12 8.71
N ARG A 94 13.99 -4.72 7.65
CA ARG A 94 14.45 -4.91 6.26
C ARG A 94 15.70 -4.09 5.97
N PHE A 95 15.71 -2.81 6.37
CA PHE A 95 16.85 -1.93 6.20
C PHE A 95 18.11 -2.49 6.88
N ARG A 96 17.98 -2.97 8.12
CA ARG A 96 19.09 -3.61 8.86
C ARG A 96 19.57 -4.90 8.20
N GLY A 97 18.69 -5.69 7.61
CA GLY A 97 19.04 -6.92 6.90
C GLY A 97 19.71 -6.70 5.55
N ALA A 98 19.36 -5.61 4.86
CA ALA A 98 19.91 -5.26 3.54
C ALA A 98 21.18 -4.40 3.60
N THR A 99 21.47 -3.79 4.74
CA THR A 99 22.58 -2.83 4.89
C THR A 99 23.75 -3.45 5.66
N PRO A 100 24.99 -3.36 5.16
CA PRO A 100 26.17 -3.79 5.90
C PRO A 100 26.28 -3.14 7.28
N ALA A 101 26.63 -3.91 8.31
CA ALA A 101 26.66 -3.44 9.71
C ALA A 101 27.52 -2.18 9.93
N ARG A 102 28.66 -2.05 9.24
CA ARG A 102 29.52 -0.86 9.32
C ARG A 102 28.86 0.41 8.79
N LEU A 103 27.95 0.28 7.83
CA LEU A 103 27.18 1.41 7.31
C LEU A 103 25.97 1.71 8.20
N MET A 104 25.34 0.68 8.77
CA MET A 104 24.19 0.85 9.67
C MET A 104 24.48 1.78 10.84
N GLU A 105 25.66 1.67 11.46
CA GLU A 105 26.08 2.53 12.56
C GLU A 105 26.13 4.03 12.19
N ARG A 106 26.31 4.35 10.89
CA ARG A 106 26.28 5.74 10.40
C ARG A 106 24.87 6.32 10.33
N PHE A 107 23.85 5.48 10.16
CA PHE A 107 22.45 5.89 10.13
C PHE A 107 21.83 5.89 11.51
N VAL A 108 22.08 4.84 12.29
CA VAL A 108 21.47 4.63 13.61
C VAL A 108 22.53 4.07 14.56
N PRO A 109 22.77 4.71 15.73
CA PRO A 109 23.69 4.19 16.73
C PRO A 109 23.34 2.75 17.14
N ILE A 110 24.37 1.93 17.40
CA ILE A 110 24.18 0.49 17.71
C ILE A 110 23.18 0.27 18.84
N SER A 111 23.29 1.01 19.93
CA SER A 111 22.37 0.91 21.09
C SER A 111 20.91 1.17 20.72
N VAL A 112 20.65 2.12 19.82
CA VAL A 112 19.30 2.43 19.34
C VAL A 112 18.79 1.32 18.42
N ALA A 113 19.65 0.79 17.55
CA ALA A 113 19.29 -0.30 16.65
C ALA A 113 18.95 -1.59 17.41
N GLU A 114 19.73 -1.92 18.44
CA GLU A 114 19.49 -3.05 19.34
C GLU A 114 18.21 -2.87 20.15
N GLN A 115 18.02 -1.71 20.79
CA GLN A 115 16.80 -1.41 21.52
C GLN A 115 15.55 -1.50 20.64
N THR A 116 15.63 -0.99 19.40
CA THR A 116 14.51 -1.06 18.44
C THR A 116 14.18 -2.51 18.07
N ALA A 117 15.21 -3.36 17.90
CA ALA A 117 15.02 -4.78 17.61
C ALA A 117 14.38 -5.51 18.81
N ASP A 118 14.86 -5.24 20.03
CA ASP A 118 14.33 -5.83 21.26
C ASP A 118 12.87 -5.45 21.50
N ASP A 119 12.51 -4.19 21.23
CA ASP A 119 11.13 -3.72 21.32
C ASP A 119 10.22 -4.41 20.31
N PHE A 120 10.70 -4.61 19.07
CA PHE A 120 9.96 -5.34 18.06
C PHE A 120 9.81 -6.83 18.42
N ASP A 121 10.85 -7.46 18.96
CA ASP A 121 10.79 -8.84 19.45
C ASP A 121 9.84 -9.00 20.63
N ARG A 122 9.78 -8.00 21.52
CA ARG A 122 8.80 -7.97 22.62
C ARG A 122 7.38 -7.82 22.09
N PHE A 123 7.18 -6.98 21.08
CA PHE A 123 5.88 -6.82 20.41
C PHE A 123 5.42 -8.14 19.78
N LYS A 124 6.28 -8.81 18.99
CA LYS A 124 6.01 -10.12 18.39
C LYS A 124 5.61 -11.18 19.43
N ARG A 125 6.34 -11.25 20.54
CA ARG A 125 6.05 -12.21 21.62
C ARG A 125 4.70 -11.96 22.31
N ARG A 126 4.27 -10.70 22.44
CA ARG A 126 2.99 -10.34 23.07
C ARG A 126 1.79 -10.56 22.16
N GLY A 127 1.92 -10.23 20.88
CA GLY A 127 0.80 -10.19 19.94
C GLY A 127 0.68 -11.40 19.02
N GLY A 128 1.68 -12.29 19.00
CA GLY A 128 1.70 -13.45 18.11
C GLY A 128 1.73 -13.06 16.62
N SER A 129 1.34 -13.99 15.75
CA SER A 129 1.32 -13.78 14.30
C SER A 129 0.30 -12.74 13.86
N ALA A 130 -0.88 -12.69 14.49
CA ALA A 130 -1.95 -11.75 14.16
C ALA A 130 -1.53 -10.27 14.34
N ALA A 131 -0.65 -9.98 15.31
CA ALA A 131 -0.16 -8.63 15.54
C ALA A 131 0.80 -8.11 14.45
N LEU A 132 1.28 -8.98 13.56
CA LEU A 132 2.13 -8.59 12.43
C LEU A 132 1.33 -8.22 11.17
N ARG A 133 0.01 -8.39 11.19
CA ARG A 133 -0.87 -8.03 10.07
C ARG A 133 -0.88 -6.52 9.86
N THR A 134 -0.42 -6.09 8.68
CA THR A 134 -0.46 -4.69 8.26
C THR A 134 -1.62 -4.44 7.30
N HIS A 135 -2.41 -3.41 7.54
CA HIS A 135 -3.50 -2.95 6.66
C HIS A 135 -2.97 -2.20 5.44
N ILE A 136 -1.70 -1.82 5.44
CA ILE A 136 -1.07 -1.02 4.39
C ILE A 136 0.24 -1.70 3.96
N ARG A 137 0.28 -2.14 2.71
CA ARG A 137 1.53 -2.48 2.01
C ARG A 137 2.05 -1.25 1.28
N THR A 138 3.36 -1.12 1.16
CA THR A 138 4.02 0.05 0.56
C THR A 138 5.09 -0.39 -0.43
N SER A 139 5.13 0.24 -1.59
CA SER A 139 6.16 0.07 -2.62
C SER A 139 6.68 1.43 -3.04
N THR A 140 8.00 1.61 -3.09
CA THR A 140 8.64 2.84 -3.53
C THR A 140 9.00 2.77 -5.00
N TRP A 141 8.91 3.90 -5.70
CA TRP A 141 9.30 4.09 -7.11
C TRP A 141 8.55 3.28 -8.16
N HIS A 142 7.64 2.39 -7.78
CA HIS A 142 6.79 1.64 -8.72
C HIS A 142 5.59 1.02 -8.00
N VAL A 143 4.56 0.64 -8.77
CA VAL A 143 3.48 -0.24 -8.32
C VAL A 143 3.80 -1.67 -8.74
N PRO A 144 3.88 -2.65 -7.82
CA PRO A 144 4.07 -4.06 -8.16
C PRO A 144 2.93 -4.57 -9.05
N THR A 145 3.24 -5.34 -10.09
CA THR A 145 2.23 -5.80 -11.06
C THR A 145 1.13 -6.65 -10.42
N SER A 146 1.50 -7.45 -9.41
CA SER A 146 0.57 -8.24 -8.60
C SER A 146 -0.49 -7.41 -7.87
N TRP A 147 -0.24 -6.11 -7.63
CA TRP A 147 -1.21 -5.22 -6.98
C TRP A 147 -2.32 -4.75 -7.91
N PHE A 148 -2.19 -4.92 -9.23
CA PHE A 148 -3.26 -4.60 -10.18
C PHE A 148 -4.32 -5.70 -10.26
N VAL A 149 -3.94 -6.95 -10.00
CA VAL A 149 -4.79 -8.14 -10.12
C VAL A 149 -6.13 -8.04 -9.36
N PRO A 150 -6.20 -7.47 -8.14
CA PRO A 150 -7.47 -7.41 -7.41
C PRO A 150 -8.53 -6.48 -8.02
N PHE A 151 -8.16 -5.62 -8.97
CA PHE A 151 -8.99 -4.49 -9.42
C PHE A 151 -9.56 -4.69 -10.83
N ASP A 152 -10.55 -3.88 -11.18
CA ASP A 152 -11.06 -3.70 -12.53
C ASP A 152 -10.75 -2.28 -13.03
N GLY A 153 -10.54 -2.12 -14.34
CA GLY A 153 -10.19 -0.82 -14.94
C GLY A 153 -11.22 0.27 -14.67
N ASN A 154 -12.49 -0.10 -14.49
CA ASN A 154 -13.59 0.84 -14.23
C ASN A 154 -13.68 1.28 -12.76
N GLU A 155 -12.92 0.65 -11.85
CA GLU A 155 -12.87 1.00 -10.43
C GLU A 155 -11.90 2.16 -10.14
N ARG A 156 -11.44 2.84 -11.20
CA ARG A 156 -10.43 3.90 -11.22
C ARG A 156 -11.03 5.27 -10.89
N TRP A 157 -10.30 6.04 -10.10
CA TRP A 157 -10.57 7.45 -9.86
C TRP A 157 -9.28 8.27 -9.98
N LEU A 158 -9.25 9.16 -10.97
CA LEU A 158 -8.12 10.05 -11.25
C LEU A 158 -8.56 11.50 -10.99
N VAL A 159 -7.72 12.22 -10.26
CA VAL A 159 -7.77 13.68 -10.11
C VAL A 159 -6.43 14.22 -10.56
N LEU A 160 -6.43 15.26 -11.39
CA LEU A 160 -5.22 15.98 -11.82
C LEU A 160 -5.19 17.37 -11.19
N ASP A 161 -4.01 17.98 -11.14
CA ASP A 161 -3.85 19.32 -10.60
C ASP A 161 -4.63 20.32 -11.51
N GLY A 162 -5.59 21.05 -10.93
CA GLY A 162 -6.37 22.08 -11.66
C GLY A 162 -7.89 21.99 -11.54
N GLU A 163 -8.45 20.86 -11.07
CA GLU A 163 -9.87 20.80 -10.71
C GLU A 163 -10.05 21.37 -9.29
N GLY A 164 -10.18 22.69 -9.19
CA GLY A 164 -10.53 23.35 -7.92
C GLY A 164 -11.90 22.87 -7.44
N GLY A 165 -11.95 22.27 -6.26
CA GLY A 165 -13.22 22.05 -5.57
C GLY A 165 -13.94 23.40 -5.32
N PRO A 166 -15.28 23.41 -5.15
CA PRO A 166 -16.06 24.63 -4.95
C PRO A 166 -15.54 25.56 -3.83
N ASP A 167 -14.76 25.02 -2.89
CA ASP A 167 -14.24 25.71 -1.71
C ASP A 167 -12.79 26.24 -1.85
N GLY A 168 -12.21 26.25 -3.05
CA GLY A 168 -10.86 26.81 -3.27
C GLY A 168 -9.72 26.01 -2.63
N THR A 169 -9.98 24.77 -2.20
CA THR A 169 -8.94 23.83 -1.78
C THR A 169 -8.23 23.27 -3.01
N THR A 170 -6.92 23.46 -3.13
CA THR A 170 -6.10 22.82 -4.16
C THR A 170 -6.24 21.30 -4.05
N THR A 171 -6.97 20.68 -4.97
CA THR A 171 -7.09 19.23 -5.05
C THR A 171 -5.75 18.69 -5.54
N THR A 172 -5.00 18.05 -4.65
CA THR A 172 -3.73 17.42 -5.00
C THR A 172 -4.00 16.24 -5.93
N ARG A 173 -3.35 16.21 -7.10
CA ARG A 173 -3.40 15.08 -8.03
C ARG A 173 -3.31 13.73 -7.34
N ASN A 174 -4.13 12.78 -7.76
CA ASN A 174 -4.28 11.47 -7.14
C ASN A 174 -4.84 10.44 -8.14
N LEU A 175 -4.38 9.20 -8.08
CA LEU A 175 -4.92 8.08 -8.85
C LEU A 175 -5.13 6.88 -7.91
N ILE A 176 -6.38 6.45 -7.78
CA ILE A 176 -6.75 5.31 -6.92
C ILE A 176 -7.64 4.31 -7.65
N TYR A 177 -7.58 3.05 -7.22
CA TYR A 177 -8.54 2.00 -7.55
C TYR A 177 -9.15 1.46 -6.27
N VAL A 178 -10.45 1.18 -6.28
CA VAL A 178 -11.15 0.74 -5.07
C VAL A 178 -12.16 -0.34 -5.38
N THR A 179 -12.06 -1.47 -4.67
CA THR A 179 -12.97 -2.60 -4.85
C THR A 179 -13.40 -3.22 -3.53
N SER A 180 -14.42 -4.07 -3.57
CA SER A 180 -14.82 -4.88 -2.42
C SER A 180 -13.84 -6.04 -2.20
N MET A 181 -13.64 -6.46 -0.96
CA MET A 181 -12.80 -7.62 -0.63
C MET A 181 -13.29 -8.89 -1.34
N ALA A 182 -14.60 -9.06 -1.51
CA ALA A 182 -15.17 -10.18 -2.26
C ALA A 182 -14.71 -10.19 -3.74
N HIS A 183 -14.75 -9.03 -4.41
CA HIS A 183 -14.25 -8.91 -5.78
C HIS A 183 -12.73 -9.08 -5.88
N ALA A 184 -11.99 -8.44 -4.98
CA ALA A 184 -10.53 -8.58 -4.88
C ALA A 184 -10.12 -10.06 -4.77
N ARG A 185 -10.64 -10.78 -3.78
CA ARG A 185 -10.34 -12.21 -3.57
C ARG A 185 -10.72 -13.07 -4.78
N ARG A 186 -11.90 -12.83 -5.38
CA ARG A 186 -12.35 -13.57 -6.56
C ARG A 186 -11.39 -13.40 -7.74
N ARG A 187 -10.99 -12.15 -8.04
CA ARG A 187 -10.06 -11.85 -9.14
C ARG A 187 -8.68 -12.44 -8.89
N THR A 188 -8.15 -12.29 -7.68
CA THR A 188 -6.83 -12.85 -7.31
C THR A 188 -6.83 -14.38 -7.34
N ALA A 189 -7.88 -15.04 -6.84
CA ALA A 189 -8.00 -16.49 -6.91
C ALA A 189 -8.06 -17.00 -8.36
N ARG A 190 -8.84 -16.34 -9.22
CA ARG A 190 -8.89 -16.66 -10.66
C ARG A 190 -7.52 -16.47 -11.31
N ALA A 191 -6.83 -15.37 -11.03
CA ALA A 191 -5.51 -15.10 -11.58
C ALA A 191 -4.50 -16.18 -11.18
N LEU A 192 -4.47 -16.59 -9.90
CA LEU A 192 -3.63 -17.69 -9.44
C LEU A 192 -3.91 -19.00 -10.17
N GLN A 193 -5.19 -19.33 -10.36
CA GLN A 193 -5.58 -20.53 -11.10
C GLN A 193 -5.08 -20.50 -12.54
N ILE A 194 -5.23 -19.36 -13.23
CA ILE A 194 -4.77 -19.18 -14.62
C ILE A 194 -3.25 -19.29 -14.70
N ILE A 195 -2.52 -18.54 -13.86
CA ILE A 195 -1.05 -18.49 -13.90
C ILE A 195 -0.47 -19.88 -13.58
N ARG A 196 -0.96 -20.56 -12.54
CA ARG A 196 -0.48 -21.92 -12.19
C ARG A 196 -0.72 -22.93 -13.31
N ARG A 197 -1.85 -22.82 -14.01
CA ARG A 197 -2.19 -23.74 -15.10
C ARG A 197 -1.37 -23.49 -16.36
N GLN A 198 -1.17 -22.23 -16.74
CA GLN A 198 -0.58 -21.88 -18.04
C GLN A 198 0.92 -21.62 -17.98
N VAL A 199 1.42 -21.04 -16.87
CA VAL A 199 2.82 -20.62 -16.70
C VAL A 199 3.56 -21.50 -15.70
N GLY A 200 2.85 -22.03 -14.70
CA GLY A 200 3.42 -22.83 -13.62
C GLY A 200 3.85 -21.99 -12.40
N GLU A 201 4.73 -22.56 -11.58
CA GLU A 201 5.25 -21.92 -10.38
C GLU A 201 6.46 -21.05 -10.71
N VAL A 202 6.22 -19.75 -10.95
CA VAL A 202 7.24 -18.73 -11.26
C VAL A 202 7.18 -17.59 -10.24
N ALA A 203 8.15 -16.66 -10.28
CA ALA A 203 8.20 -15.52 -9.36
C ALA A 203 6.88 -14.71 -9.32
N VAL A 204 6.25 -14.51 -10.48
CA VAL A 204 4.95 -13.82 -10.58
C VAL A 204 3.86 -14.55 -9.82
N THR A 205 3.84 -15.89 -9.84
CA THR A 205 2.89 -16.71 -9.08
C THR A 205 3.03 -16.45 -7.59
N ALA A 206 4.27 -16.40 -7.08
CA ALA A 206 4.55 -16.14 -5.67
C ALA A 206 4.10 -14.73 -5.23
N GLU A 207 4.29 -13.71 -6.07
CA GLU A 207 3.83 -12.35 -5.78
C GLU A 207 2.31 -12.24 -5.69
N VAL A 208 1.59 -12.83 -6.65
CA VAL A 208 0.11 -12.85 -6.63
C VAL A 208 -0.40 -13.68 -5.44
N GLU A 209 0.29 -14.77 -5.10
CA GLU A 209 -0.06 -15.59 -3.93
C GLU A 209 0.12 -14.82 -2.63
N GLU A 210 1.17 -14.01 -2.54
CA GLU A 210 1.40 -13.17 -1.38
C GLU A 210 0.29 -12.13 -1.19
N VAL A 211 -0.20 -11.52 -2.29
CA VAL A 211 -1.36 -10.63 -2.27
C VAL A 211 -2.61 -11.39 -1.85
N ALA A 212 -2.86 -12.59 -2.40
CA ALA A 212 -4.02 -13.41 -2.06
C ALA A 212 -4.06 -13.75 -0.56
N ARG A 213 -2.96 -14.28 -0.04
CA ARG A 213 -2.81 -14.68 1.37
C ARG A 213 -3.02 -13.49 2.30
N TRP A 214 -2.47 -12.33 1.94
CA TRP A 214 -2.67 -11.11 2.72
C TRP A 214 -4.13 -10.66 2.72
N LEU A 215 -4.81 -10.69 1.57
CA LEU A 215 -6.23 -10.34 1.49
C LEU A 215 -7.09 -11.27 2.34
N GLU A 216 -6.73 -12.54 2.47
CA GLU A 216 -7.43 -13.54 3.30
C GLU A 216 -7.39 -13.24 4.81
N GLU A 217 -6.41 -12.47 5.28
CA GLU A 217 -6.26 -12.13 6.70
C GLU A 217 -7.31 -11.13 7.22
N PHE A 218 -8.11 -10.53 6.34
CA PHE A 218 -9.06 -9.46 6.67
C PHE A 218 -10.53 -9.89 6.63
N HIS A 219 -11.40 -9.06 7.17
CA HIS A 219 -12.83 -9.26 7.15
C HIS A 219 -13.39 -9.32 5.69
N PRO A 220 -14.31 -10.25 5.36
CA PRO A 220 -14.78 -10.48 3.99
C PRO A 220 -15.58 -9.31 3.39
N HIS A 221 -16.10 -8.41 4.24
CA HIS A 221 -16.82 -7.20 3.81
C HIS A 221 -15.93 -5.95 3.75
N SER A 222 -14.61 -6.08 3.88
CA SER A 222 -13.66 -4.97 3.77
C SER A 222 -13.60 -4.39 2.35
N LEU A 223 -12.95 -3.23 2.21
CA LEU A 223 -12.59 -2.62 0.93
C LEU A 223 -11.08 -2.74 0.71
N VAL A 224 -10.68 -2.88 -0.55
CA VAL A 224 -9.27 -2.87 -0.96
C VAL A 224 -9.06 -1.64 -1.83
N GLU A 225 -7.98 -0.93 -1.60
CA GLU A 225 -7.62 0.29 -2.31
C GLU A 225 -6.17 0.23 -2.78
N LEU A 226 -5.94 0.46 -4.06
CA LEU A 226 -4.63 0.80 -4.59
C LEU A 226 -4.57 2.31 -4.73
N ASP A 227 -3.59 2.93 -4.07
CA ASP A 227 -3.34 4.37 -4.13
C ASP A 227 -1.93 4.61 -4.67
N TYR A 228 -1.84 5.33 -5.79
CA TYR A 228 -0.55 5.64 -6.41
C TYR A 228 0.27 6.60 -5.55
N GLY A 229 -0.35 7.27 -4.57
CA GLY A 229 0.33 8.05 -3.55
C GLY A 229 1.25 9.09 -4.18
N GLY A 230 2.52 9.10 -3.77
CA GLY A 230 3.49 10.04 -4.33
C GLY A 230 3.97 9.70 -5.74
N ILE A 231 3.73 8.48 -6.24
CA ILE A 231 4.15 8.06 -7.59
C ILE A 231 3.50 8.90 -8.68
N VAL A 232 2.29 9.44 -8.42
CA VAL A 232 1.64 10.34 -9.38
C VAL A 232 2.61 11.45 -9.81
N HIS A 233 3.41 12.00 -8.90
CA HIS A 233 4.37 13.08 -9.20
C HIS A 233 5.57 12.69 -10.08
N LEU A 234 5.79 11.40 -10.34
CA LEU A 234 6.79 10.91 -11.28
C LEU A 234 6.26 10.82 -12.72
N MET A 235 4.95 10.99 -12.92
CA MET A 235 4.28 10.81 -14.20
C MET A 235 3.72 12.15 -14.71
N GLY A 236 3.68 12.35 -16.02
CA GLY A 236 2.94 13.46 -16.61
C GLY A 236 1.42 13.21 -16.57
N ASP A 237 0.63 14.24 -16.81
CA ASP A 237 -0.84 14.15 -16.81
C ASP A 237 -1.35 13.17 -17.87
N ASP A 238 -0.87 13.28 -19.12
CA ASP A 238 -1.19 12.35 -20.21
C ASP A 238 -0.84 10.90 -19.83
N THR A 239 0.32 10.70 -19.19
CA THR A 239 0.75 9.36 -18.75
C THR A 239 -0.19 8.78 -17.69
N LEU A 240 -0.67 9.60 -16.75
CA LEU A 240 -1.65 9.15 -15.77
C LEU A 240 -3.01 8.87 -16.40
N GLN A 241 -3.46 9.72 -17.33
CA GLN A 241 -4.73 9.55 -18.05
C GLN A 241 -4.75 8.25 -18.85
N ASP A 242 -3.65 7.97 -19.55
CA ASP A 242 -3.47 6.80 -20.41
C ASP A 242 -3.04 5.53 -19.65
N ASP A 243 -2.76 5.62 -18.33
CA ASP A 243 -2.42 4.44 -17.55
C ASP A 243 -3.62 3.50 -17.42
N GLN A 244 -3.52 2.38 -18.12
CA GLN A 244 -4.50 1.29 -18.15
C GLN A 244 -3.93 0.00 -17.56
N SER A 245 -2.95 0.11 -16.65
CA SER A 245 -2.24 -1.05 -16.08
C SER A 245 -3.17 -2.14 -15.53
N VAL A 246 -4.27 -1.78 -14.85
CA VAL A 246 -5.27 -2.74 -14.37
C VAL A 246 -5.98 -3.47 -15.52
N ALA A 247 -6.43 -2.74 -16.54
CA ALA A 247 -7.12 -3.33 -17.70
C ALA A 247 -6.18 -4.21 -18.54
N GLU A 248 -4.92 -3.80 -18.69
CA GLU A 248 -3.89 -4.55 -19.40
C GLU A 248 -3.54 -5.86 -18.69
N ILE A 249 -3.39 -5.85 -17.35
CA ILE A 249 -3.20 -7.10 -16.58
C ILE A 249 -4.42 -8.02 -16.69
N SER A 250 -5.64 -7.47 -16.60
CA SER A 250 -6.85 -8.27 -16.81
C SER A 250 -6.89 -8.90 -18.21
N THR A 251 -6.54 -8.13 -19.23
CA THR A 251 -6.48 -8.61 -20.62
C THR A 251 -5.43 -9.68 -20.79
N ALA A 252 -4.26 -9.53 -20.16
CA ALA A 252 -3.21 -10.55 -20.18
C ALA A 252 -3.69 -11.87 -19.56
N LEU A 253 -4.37 -11.82 -18.42
CA LEU A 253 -4.93 -13.00 -17.76
C LEU A 253 -6.02 -13.67 -18.61
N THR A 254 -6.92 -12.90 -19.22
CA THR A 254 -7.95 -13.44 -20.13
C THR A 254 -7.33 -14.08 -21.37
N GLY A 255 -6.29 -13.45 -21.95
CA GLY A 255 -5.57 -14.04 -23.09
C GLY A 255 -4.93 -15.38 -22.73
N LEU A 256 -4.27 -15.49 -21.58
CA LEU A 256 -3.72 -16.77 -21.09
C LEU A 256 -4.81 -17.85 -20.90
N GLU A 257 -5.98 -17.46 -20.40
CA GLU A 257 -7.09 -18.40 -20.20
C GLU A 257 -7.66 -18.92 -21.54
N ASN A 258 -7.70 -18.05 -22.56
CA ASN A 258 -8.23 -18.36 -23.89
C ASN A 258 -7.20 -19.00 -24.84
N GLY A 259 -5.93 -19.12 -24.44
CA GLY A 259 -4.84 -19.60 -25.29
C GLY A 259 -4.29 -18.55 -26.28
N GLU A 260 -4.60 -17.28 -26.07
CA GLU A 260 -4.10 -16.13 -26.85
C GLU A 260 -2.75 -15.66 -26.29
N GLU A 261 -1.74 -16.54 -26.31
CA GLU A 261 -0.46 -16.33 -25.63
C GLU A 261 0.28 -15.06 -26.10
N GLU A 262 0.26 -14.78 -27.40
CA GLU A 262 0.91 -13.59 -27.97
C GLU A 262 0.28 -12.28 -27.45
N LEU A 263 -1.06 -12.21 -27.41
CA LEU A 263 -1.77 -11.08 -26.86
C LEU A 263 -1.47 -10.94 -25.36
N ALA A 264 -1.52 -12.05 -24.63
CA ALA A 264 -1.26 -12.05 -23.21
C ALA A 264 0.14 -11.55 -22.87
N PHE A 265 1.13 -12.04 -23.61
CA PHE A 265 2.52 -11.61 -23.46
C PHE A 265 2.70 -10.13 -23.79
N ALA A 266 2.12 -9.65 -24.91
CA ALA A 266 2.20 -8.25 -25.30
C ALA A 266 1.59 -7.31 -24.23
N MET A 267 0.42 -7.65 -23.69
CA MET A 267 -0.23 -6.85 -22.64
C MET A 267 0.57 -6.86 -21.34
N TYR A 268 1.07 -8.02 -20.91
CA TYR A 268 1.89 -8.12 -19.71
C TYR A 268 3.22 -7.37 -19.83
N GLN A 269 3.90 -7.50 -20.98
CA GLN A 269 5.14 -6.78 -21.24
C GLN A 269 4.95 -5.27 -21.23
N ARG A 270 3.84 -4.76 -21.79
CA ARG A 270 3.54 -3.33 -21.78
C ARG A 270 3.50 -2.75 -20.37
N VAL A 271 2.87 -3.47 -19.44
CA VAL A 271 2.80 -3.09 -18.02
C VAL A 271 4.19 -3.13 -17.38
N ILE A 272 4.94 -4.22 -17.55
CA ILE A 272 6.30 -4.33 -17.00
C ILE A 272 7.20 -3.19 -17.49
N LEU A 273 7.22 -2.94 -18.79
CA LEU A 273 8.10 -1.92 -19.38
C LEU A 273 7.73 -0.51 -18.88
N ARG A 274 6.43 -0.21 -18.76
CA ARG A 274 5.95 1.06 -18.18
C ARG A 274 6.43 1.22 -16.74
N TRP A 275 6.25 0.21 -15.89
CA TRP A 275 6.62 0.33 -14.48
C TRP A 275 8.12 0.28 -14.25
N ARG A 276 8.88 -0.42 -15.11
CA ARG A 276 10.34 -0.41 -15.09
C ARG A 276 10.90 0.96 -15.45
N SER A 277 10.32 1.67 -16.43
CA SER A 277 10.81 3.01 -16.79
C SER A 277 10.61 4.01 -15.65
N ILE A 278 9.49 3.93 -14.94
CA ILE A 278 9.22 4.74 -13.73
C ILE A 278 10.19 4.35 -12.62
N GLN A 279 10.42 3.06 -12.39
CA GLN A 279 11.34 2.58 -11.35
C GLN A 279 12.78 3.07 -11.57
N LEU A 280 13.25 3.12 -12.83
CA LEU A 280 14.60 3.59 -13.16
C LEU A 280 14.87 5.04 -12.73
N LEU A 281 13.83 5.86 -12.55
CA LEU A 281 13.94 7.22 -12.03
C LEU A 281 14.53 7.28 -10.62
N GLU A 282 14.46 6.18 -9.85
CA GLU A 282 15.15 6.06 -8.56
C GLU A 282 16.66 6.29 -8.67
N SER A 283 17.24 5.93 -9.82
CA SER A 283 18.67 6.02 -10.11
C SER A 283 19.03 7.14 -11.10
N ALA A 284 18.04 7.94 -11.52
CA ALA A 284 18.25 9.05 -12.44
C ALA A 284 18.83 10.25 -11.67
N ASN A 285 20.14 10.47 -11.78
CA ASN A 285 20.84 11.66 -11.31
C ASN A 285 21.12 12.60 -12.47
#